data_AF-W2HIH1-F1
#
_entry.id   AF-W2HIH1-F1
#
_cell.length_a   1.000
_cell.length_b   1.000
_cell.length_c   1.000
_cell.angle_alpha   90.00
_cell.angle_beta   90.00
_cell.angle_gamma   90.00
#
_symmetry.space_group_name_H-M   'P 1'
#
loop_
_entity.id
_entity.type
_entity.pdbx_description
1 polymer ?
#
loop_
_entity_poly.entity_id
_entity_poly.type
_entity_poly.pdbx_seq_one_letter_code
_entity_poly.pdbx_strand_id
1 'polypeptide(L)'
;MGVPLVGCASHRLNLAVQADMEEICQATAKTPLRPVIRQDTRWPSTFSMLKLYFELLEHLDMNDDTRVEYLPPPAANRRLRALLKELKLKKVESVAKALEGAEVTLLDVRVWFDGLLTIKPQYERYIGKSPLPDRPQPDFEAACVRVLGGDTGRLKRAERAAVEPFRHRQAEAAGEA
;
A
#
# COMPACT_ATOMS: atom_id res chain seq x y z
N MET A 1 10.05 9.97 -25.74
CA MET A 1 8.81 10.10 -24.96
C MET A 1 8.82 9.02 -23.90
N GLY A 2 9.15 9.35 -22.64
CA GLY A 2 9.11 8.37 -21.55
C GLY A 2 7.68 8.19 -21.05
N VAL A 3 7.24 6.94 -20.89
CA VAL A 3 5.94 6.63 -20.28
C VAL A 3 5.98 7.05 -18.81
N PRO A 4 5.00 7.82 -18.30
CA PRO A 4 4.96 8.22 -16.92
C PRO A 4 4.80 6.99 -16.03
N LEU A 5 5.66 6.89 -15.02
CA LEU A 5 5.62 5.79 -14.07
C LEU A 5 4.72 6.19 -12.90
N VAL A 6 3.74 5.33 -12.60
CA VAL A 6 2.85 5.46 -11.44
C VAL A 6 3.26 4.41 -10.42
N GLY A 7 3.42 4.83 -9.16
CA GLY A 7 3.77 3.91 -8.08
C GLY A 7 2.62 2.92 -7.82
N CYS A 8 2.94 1.64 -7.66
CA CYS A 8 1.93 0.62 -7.34
C CYS A 8 1.26 0.93 -5.99
N ALA A 9 -0.06 1.12 -5.99
CA ALA A 9 -0.83 1.48 -4.79
C ALA A 9 -0.68 0.44 -3.67
N SER A 10 -0.74 -0.82 -4.05
CA SER A 10 -0.61 -2.00 -3.18
C SER A 10 0.76 -2.07 -2.53
N HIS A 11 1.80 -1.76 -3.31
CA HIS A 11 3.15 -1.70 -2.81
C HIS A 11 3.29 -0.62 -1.73
N ARG A 12 2.76 0.58 -1.98
CA ARG A 12 2.76 1.69 -1.01
C ARG A 12 2.04 1.32 0.28
N LEU A 13 0.85 0.72 0.18
CA LEU A 13 0.10 0.26 1.35
C LEU A 13 0.86 -0.82 2.12
N ASN A 14 1.51 -1.75 1.42
CA ASN A 14 2.32 -2.78 2.04
C ASN A 14 3.53 -2.22 2.81
N LEU A 15 4.23 -1.23 2.26
CA LEU A 15 5.32 -0.55 2.96
C LEU A 15 4.84 0.08 4.29
N ALA A 16 3.64 0.66 4.30
CA ALA A 16 3.05 1.22 5.50
C ALA A 16 2.76 0.15 6.57
N VAL A 17 2.22 -1.00 6.17
CA VAL A 17 1.95 -2.12 7.07
C VAL A 17 3.24 -2.77 7.57
N GLN A 18 4.29 -2.82 6.74
CA GLN A 18 5.60 -3.33 7.15
C GLN A 18 6.24 -2.43 8.21
N ALA A 19 6.09 -1.11 8.12
CA ALA A 19 6.57 -0.19 9.15
C ALA A 19 5.95 -0.47 10.52
N ASP A 20 4.63 -0.70 10.59
CA ASP A 20 3.94 -1.11 11.83
C ASP A 20 4.49 -2.45 12.38
N MET A 21 4.87 -3.37 11.48
CA MET A 21 5.39 -4.69 11.85
C MET A 21 6.84 -4.62 12.37
N GLU A 22 7.68 -3.80 11.74
CA GLU A 22 9.07 -3.55 12.16
C GLU A 22 9.12 -2.94 13.56
N GLU A 23 8.22 -2.00 13.89
CA GLU A 23 8.11 -1.42 15.24
C GLU A 23 7.85 -2.49 16.32
N ILE A 24 7.07 -3.53 16.00
CA ILE A 24 6.78 -4.62 16.94
C ILE A 24 7.92 -5.65 16.99
N CYS A 25 8.54 -5.94 15.85
CA CYS A 25 9.55 -7.00 15.69
C CYS A 25 11.00 -6.52 15.90
N GLN A 26 11.24 -5.23 16.17
CA GLN A 26 12.54 -4.73 16.61
C GLN A 26 13.09 -5.44 17.87
N ALA A 27 12.26 -6.23 18.57
CA ALA A 27 12.69 -7.12 19.66
C ALA A 27 13.21 -8.51 19.23
N THR A 28 13.20 -8.87 17.94
CA THR A 28 13.68 -10.18 17.46
C THR A 28 14.63 -10.04 16.25
N ALA A 29 15.67 -9.21 16.38
CA ALA A 29 16.83 -9.28 15.49
C ALA A 29 17.71 -10.50 15.87
N LYS A 30 17.19 -11.72 15.68
CA LYS A 30 17.98 -12.96 15.84
C LYS A 30 18.55 -13.49 14.52
N THR A 31 18.11 -12.95 13.38
CA THR A 31 18.60 -13.35 12.06
C THR A 31 19.13 -12.13 11.30
N PRO A 32 20.34 -12.18 10.69
CA PRO A 32 20.88 -11.11 9.84
C PRO A 32 20.14 -10.97 8.50
N LEU A 33 19.07 -11.75 8.29
CA LEU A 33 18.29 -11.78 7.07
C LEU A 33 17.19 -10.72 7.13
N ARG A 34 17.32 -9.71 6.27
CA ARG A 34 16.21 -8.82 5.95
C ARG A 34 15.17 -9.59 5.14
N PRO A 35 13.86 -9.38 5.35
CA PRO A 35 12.83 -9.96 4.50
C PRO A 35 13.15 -9.66 3.03
N VAL A 36 13.37 -10.72 2.23
CA VAL A 36 13.72 -10.57 0.82
C VAL A 36 12.48 -10.11 0.06
N ILE A 37 12.51 -8.87 -0.39
CA ILE A 37 11.45 -8.25 -1.20
C ILE A 37 11.66 -8.70 -2.65
N ARG A 38 11.25 -9.93 -2.97
CA ARG A 38 11.07 -10.36 -4.36
C ARG A 38 9.61 -10.69 -4.57
N GLN A 39 8.94 -9.80 -5.30
CA GLN A 39 7.58 -9.98 -5.76
C GLN A 39 7.52 -11.14 -6.75
N ASP A 40 6.65 -12.12 -6.51
CA ASP A 40 5.93 -12.87 -7.58
C ASP A 40 4.85 -13.86 -7.08
N THR A 41 4.31 -13.69 -5.87
CA THR A 41 3.04 -14.34 -5.50
C THR A 41 2.10 -13.34 -4.83
N ARG A 42 1.29 -12.69 -5.68
CA ARG A 42 -0.13 -12.39 -5.48
C ARG A 42 -0.62 -12.23 -4.02
N TRP A 43 -0.10 -11.21 -3.33
CA TRP A 43 -0.81 -10.40 -2.33
C TRP A 43 -1.17 -10.88 -0.90
N PRO A 44 -0.76 -12.03 -0.32
CA PRO A 44 -1.05 -12.28 1.09
C PRO A 44 0.14 -11.78 1.94
N SER A 45 0.58 -10.52 1.81
CA SER A 45 2.00 -10.16 2.07
C SER A 45 2.44 -10.04 3.54
N THR A 46 1.66 -9.47 4.45
CA THR A 46 2.00 -9.44 5.90
C THR A 46 0.84 -9.93 6.74
N PHE A 47 -0.37 -9.57 6.34
CA PHE A 47 -1.61 -9.97 7.00
C PHE A 47 -1.83 -11.49 6.97
N SER A 48 -1.71 -12.10 5.79
CA SER A 48 -1.91 -13.54 5.65
C SER A 48 -0.75 -14.33 6.23
N MET A 49 0.48 -13.80 6.19
CA MET A 49 1.63 -14.35 6.93
C MET A 49 1.37 -14.35 8.44
N LEU A 50 0.84 -13.26 9.01
CA LEU A 50 0.48 -13.18 10.43
C LEU A 50 -0.70 -14.08 10.78
N LYS A 51 -1.71 -14.16 9.90
CA LYS A 51 -2.86 -15.07 10.08
C LYS A 51 -2.39 -16.52 10.08
N LEU A 52 -1.59 -16.90 9.08
CA LEU A 52 -0.99 -18.23 8.96
C LEU A 52 -0.08 -18.52 10.16
N TYR A 53 0.72 -17.55 10.61
CA TYR A 53 1.54 -17.71 11.82
C TYR A 53 0.70 -18.07 13.04
N PHE A 54 -0.42 -17.38 13.28
CA PHE A 54 -1.27 -17.71 14.42
C PHE A 54 -2.05 -19.02 14.26
N GLU A 55 -2.47 -19.37 13.03
CA GLU A 55 -3.06 -20.68 12.73
C GLU A 55 -2.04 -21.80 12.98
N LEU A 56 -0.78 -21.63 12.57
CA LEU A 56 0.29 -22.60 12.82
C LEU A 56 0.65 -22.69 14.30
N LEU A 57 0.67 -21.56 15.02
CA LEU A 57 1.00 -21.52 16.45
C LEU A 57 0.06 -22.40 17.29
N GLU A 58 -1.19 -22.56 16.87
CA GLU A 58 -2.17 -23.46 17.52
C GLU A 58 -1.82 -24.95 17.37
N HIS A 59 -1.00 -25.29 16.37
CA HIS A 59 -0.59 -26.66 16.05
C HIS A 59 0.84 -26.97 16.51
N LEU A 60 1.57 -25.98 17.03
CA LEU A 60 2.93 -26.16 17.53
C LEU A 60 2.90 -26.64 18.99
N ASP A 61 3.71 -27.66 19.29
CA ASP A 61 3.96 -28.06 20.67
C ASP A 61 4.87 -27.03 21.35
N MET A 62 4.28 -26.24 22.25
CA MET A 62 4.97 -25.18 22.98
C MET A 62 5.87 -25.71 24.11
N ASN A 63 5.80 -27.01 24.41
CA ASN A 63 6.67 -27.68 25.39
C ASN A 63 7.93 -28.28 24.73
N ASP A 64 8.05 -28.19 23.40
CA ASP A 64 9.25 -28.59 22.67
C ASP A 64 10.29 -27.46 22.76
N ASP A 65 11.20 -27.58 23.73
CA ASP A 65 12.27 -26.62 24.00
C ASP A 65 13.15 -26.32 22.77
N THR A 66 13.21 -27.22 21.77
CA THR A 66 13.97 -27.01 20.53
C THR A 66 13.32 -25.99 19.59
N ARG A 67 12.01 -25.77 19.71
CA ARG A 67 11.23 -24.85 18.87
C ARG A 67 11.06 -23.47 19.49
N VAL A 68 11.09 -23.39 20.83
CA VAL A 68 10.93 -22.14 21.60
C VAL A 68 11.98 -21.09 21.20
N GLU A 69 13.18 -21.50 20.79
CA GLU A 69 14.26 -20.59 20.38
C GLU A 69 13.91 -19.75 19.14
N TYR A 70 13.14 -20.33 18.20
CA TYR A 70 12.75 -19.73 16.92
C TYR A 70 11.47 -18.91 16.99
N LEU A 71 10.69 -19.06 18.07
CA LEU A 71 9.42 -18.36 18.23
C LEU A 71 9.63 -16.95 18.82
N PRO A 72 8.90 -15.93 18.32
CA PRO A 72 8.82 -14.65 18.99
C PRO A 72 8.36 -14.82 20.45
N PRO A 73 8.88 -13.99 21.39
CA PRO A 73 8.50 -14.08 22.79
C PRO A 73 6.99 -13.87 22.97
N PRO A 74 6.35 -14.43 24.02
CA PRO A 74 4.90 -14.30 24.23
C PRO A 74 4.40 -12.86 24.24
N ALA A 75 5.22 -11.90 24.70
CA ALA A 75 4.92 -10.48 24.65
C ALA A 75 4.82 -9.93 23.21
N ALA A 76 5.73 -10.34 22.32
CA ALA A 76 5.67 -9.99 20.89
C ALA A 76 4.44 -10.62 20.24
N ASN A 77 4.13 -11.89 20.54
CA ASN A 77 2.92 -12.54 20.04
C ASN A 77 1.62 -11.81 20.43
N ARG A 78 1.52 -11.32 21.66
CA ARG A 78 0.37 -10.49 22.08
C ARG A 78 0.27 -9.19 21.27
N ARG A 79 1.39 -8.50 21.04
CA ARG A 79 1.43 -7.28 20.23
C ARG A 79 1.07 -7.55 18.77
N LEU A 80 1.56 -8.66 18.19
CA LEU A 80 1.24 -9.09 16.83
C LEU A 80 -0.24 -9.46 16.68
N ARG A 81 -0.86 -10.12 17.66
CA ARG A 81 -2.32 -10.37 17.67
C ARG A 81 -3.10 -9.05 17.72
N ALA A 82 -2.66 -8.10 18.54
CA ALA A 82 -3.28 -6.78 18.63
C ALA A 82 -3.16 -6.02 17.29
N LEU A 83 -1.98 -6.01 16.67
CA LEU A 83 -1.77 -5.40 15.36
C LEU A 83 -2.65 -6.06 14.29
N LEU A 84 -2.71 -7.40 14.24
CA LEU A 84 -3.57 -8.11 13.31
C LEU A 84 -5.04 -7.70 13.48
N LYS A 85 -5.51 -7.58 14.72
CA LYS A 85 -6.87 -7.12 15.03
C LYS A 85 -7.08 -5.65 14.60
N GLU A 86 -6.11 -4.78 14.85
CA GLU A 86 -6.17 -3.38 14.43
C GLU A 86 -6.19 -3.23 12.91
N LEU A 87 -5.38 -3.99 12.17
CA LEU A 87 -5.36 -3.96 10.71
C LEU A 87 -6.72 -4.38 10.11
N LYS A 88 -7.39 -5.37 10.72
CA LYS A 88 -8.76 -5.77 10.37
C LYS A 88 -9.76 -4.65 10.65
N LEU A 89 -9.71 -4.09 11.87
CA LEU A 89 -10.68 -3.10 12.34
C LEU A 89 -10.56 -1.74 11.63
N LYS A 90 -9.34 -1.32 11.32
CA LYS A 90 -9.04 0.00 10.72
C LYS A 90 -9.22 0.02 9.20
N LYS A 91 -9.97 -0.93 8.64
CA LYS A 91 -10.28 -1.06 7.21
C LYS A 91 -9.05 -1.19 6.29
N VAL A 92 -7.85 -1.46 6.83
CA VAL A 92 -6.62 -1.64 6.03
C VAL A 92 -6.78 -2.85 5.10
N GLU A 93 -7.29 -3.97 5.63
CA GLU A 93 -7.58 -5.18 4.85
C GLU A 93 -8.62 -4.90 3.74
N SER A 94 -9.63 -4.10 4.05
CA SER A 94 -10.66 -3.73 3.07
C SER A 94 -10.08 -2.92 1.92
N VAL A 95 -9.21 -1.95 2.20
CA VAL A 95 -8.52 -1.15 1.17
C VAL A 95 -7.58 -2.04 0.37
N ALA A 96 -6.82 -2.94 1.01
CA ALA A 96 -5.96 -3.88 0.31
C ALA A 96 -6.75 -4.73 -0.69
N LYS A 97 -7.86 -5.36 -0.27
CA LYS A 97 -8.71 -6.13 -1.19
C LYS A 97 -9.31 -5.28 -2.30
N ALA A 98 -9.70 -4.05 -2.02
CA ALA A 98 -10.26 -3.15 -3.02
C ALA A 98 -9.22 -2.80 -4.11
N LEU A 99 -7.94 -2.64 -3.73
CA LEU A 99 -6.85 -2.40 -4.68
C LEU A 99 -6.55 -3.58 -5.60
N GLU A 100 -6.96 -4.81 -5.25
CA GLU A 100 -6.82 -6.00 -6.12
C GLU A 100 -7.90 -6.09 -7.20
N GLY A 101 -8.90 -5.19 -7.17
CA GLY A 101 -9.96 -5.14 -8.17
C GLY A 101 -9.42 -4.84 -9.57
N ALA A 102 -10.07 -5.40 -10.59
CA ALA A 102 -9.70 -5.19 -11.99
C ALA A 102 -9.98 -3.75 -12.48
N GLU A 103 -10.98 -3.09 -11.91
CA GLU A 103 -11.47 -1.76 -12.32
C GLU A 103 -11.25 -0.75 -11.19
N VAL A 104 -10.00 -0.41 -10.92
CA VAL A 104 -9.63 0.56 -9.87
C VAL A 104 -8.99 1.78 -10.51
N THR A 105 -9.60 2.96 -10.32
CA THR A 105 -9.05 4.21 -10.83
C THR A 105 -8.10 4.86 -9.82
N LEU A 106 -7.22 5.75 -10.29
CA LEU A 106 -6.34 6.52 -9.39
C LEU A 106 -7.12 7.42 -8.43
N LEU A 107 -8.33 7.83 -8.80
CA LEU A 107 -9.23 8.58 -7.92
C LEU A 107 -9.72 7.69 -6.77
N ASP A 108 -10.14 6.46 -7.06
CA ASP A 108 -10.59 5.50 -6.04
C ASP A 108 -9.48 5.22 -5.02
N VAL A 109 -8.27 4.95 -5.52
CA VAL A 109 -7.08 4.76 -4.67
C VAL A 109 -6.87 5.97 -3.77
N ARG A 110 -6.99 7.19 -4.29
CA ARG A 110 -6.79 8.41 -3.50
C ARG A 110 -7.87 8.56 -2.43
N VAL A 111 -9.14 8.30 -2.76
CA VAL A 111 -10.25 8.35 -1.81
C VAL A 111 -10.04 7.34 -0.68
N TRP A 112 -9.65 6.11 -1.02
CA TRP A 112 -9.38 5.07 -0.03
C TRP A 112 -8.19 5.40 0.86
N PHE A 113 -7.11 5.94 0.29
CA PHE A 113 -5.94 6.37 1.06
C PHE A 113 -6.23 7.58 1.96
N ASP A 114 -6.93 8.60 1.46
CA ASP A 114 -7.37 9.73 2.28
C ASP A 114 -8.24 9.26 3.45
N GLY A 115 -9.19 8.37 3.19
CA GLY A 115 -9.99 7.73 4.24
C GLY A 115 -9.15 6.95 5.25
N LEU A 116 -8.15 6.21 4.78
CA LEU A 116 -7.26 5.44 5.66
C LEU A 116 -6.37 6.34 6.53
N LEU A 117 -5.90 7.47 5.99
CA LEU A 117 -5.08 8.45 6.72
C LEU A 117 -5.85 9.11 7.86
N THR A 118 -7.18 9.23 7.77
CA THR A 118 -7.99 9.69 8.92
C THR A 118 -7.93 8.74 10.11
N ILE A 119 -7.70 7.44 9.86
CA ILE A 119 -7.65 6.39 10.88
C ILE A 119 -6.20 6.11 11.31
N LYS A 120 -5.26 6.19 10.36
CA LYS A 120 -3.83 5.92 10.54
C LYS A 120 -2.97 7.05 9.95
N PRO A 121 -2.86 8.19 10.63
CA PRO A 121 -2.05 9.31 10.16
C PRO A 121 -0.56 8.95 10.03
N GLN A 122 -0.07 7.94 10.74
CA GLN A 122 1.31 7.45 10.60
C GLN A 122 1.63 6.89 9.21
N TYR A 123 0.62 6.54 8.40
CA TYR A 123 0.82 6.06 7.03
C TYR A 123 1.09 7.18 6.03
N GLU A 124 1.01 8.46 6.43
CA GLU A 124 1.22 9.62 5.55
C GLU A 124 2.53 9.53 4.77
N ARG A 125 3.58 8.99 5.40
CA ARG A 125 4.88 8.79 4.76
C ARG A 125 4.83 7.85 3.55
N TYR A 126 3.86 6.94 3.44
CA TYR A 126 3.83 5.91 2.40
C TYR A 126 2.68 6.11 1.40
N ILE A 127 1.50 6.49 1.89
CA ILE A 127 0.27 6.64 1.07
C ILE A 127 -0.19 8.10 0.92
N GLY A 128 0.49 9.02 1.60
CA GLY A 128 0.21 10.46 1.57
C GLY A 128 0.46 11.10 0.21
N LYS A 129 0.29 12.42 0.16
CA LYS A 129 0.48 13.21 -1.07
C LYS A 129 1.95 13.59 -1.30
N SER A 130 2.79 13.36 -0.30
CA SER A 130 4.20 13.72 -0.33
C SER A 130 4.97 12.98 -1.44
N PRO A 131 5.91 13.67 -2.12
CA PRO A 131 6.86 13.02 -3.01
C PRO A 131 7.69 11.99 -2.24
N LEU A 132 7.85 10.82 -2.83
CA LEU A 132 8.70 9.74 -2.30
C LEU A 132 9.53 9.14 -3.44
N PRO A 133 10.68 8.51 -3.15
CA PRO A 133 11.53 7.91 -4.18
C PRO A 133 10.84 6.87 -5.06
N ASP A 134 9.82 6.17 -4.54
CA ASP A 134 8.97 5.20 -5.22
C ASP A 134 7.81 5.83 -6.02
N ARG A 135 7.63 7.17 -5.92
CA ARG A 135 6.70 7.98 -6.70
C ARG A 135 7.49 8.86 -7.67
N PRO A 136 7.94 8.32 -8.81
CA PRO A 136 8.83 9.03 -9.73
C PRO A 136 8.20 10.29 -10.35
N GLN A 137 6.86 10.39 -10.42
CA GLN A 137 6.17 11.56 -10.98
C GLN A 137 4.91 11.93 -10.17
N PRO A 138 5.05 12.67 -9.06
CA PRO A 138 3.93 13.06 -8.20
C PRO A 138 2.89 13.94 -8.91
N ASP A 139 3.34 14.81 -9.81
CA ASP A 139 2.46 15.74 -10.53
C ASP A 139 1.56 15.01 -11.53
N PHE A 140 2.04 13.92 -12.14
CA PHE A 140 1.24 13.11 -13.05
C PHE A 140 0.11 12.40 -12.31
N GLU A 141 0.42 11.70 -11.20
CA GLU A 141 -0.61 11.05 -10.37
C GLU A 141 -1.65 12.07 -9.86
N ALA A 142 -1.19 13.24 -9.37
CA ALA A 142 -2.07 14.29 -8.88
C ALA A 142 -2.98 14.86 -9.99
N ALA A 143 -2.43 15.02 -11.20
CA ALA A 143 -3.19 15.45 -12.36
C ALA A 143 -4.26 14.42 -12.75
N CYS A 144 -3.94 13.13 -12.80
CA CYS A 144 -4.90 12.06 -13.09
C CYS A 144 -6.06 12.05 -12.08
N VAL A 145 -5.76 12.18 -10.78
CA VAL A 145 -6.79 12.26 -9.73
C VAL A 145 -7.74 13.44 -9.96
N ARG A 146 -7.20 14.62 -10.31
CA ARG A 146 -8.03 15.81 -10.59
C ARG A 146 -8.85 15.65 -11.86
N VAL A 147 -8.27 15.10 -12.93
CA VAL A 147 -8.97 14.86 -14.20
C VAL A 147 -10.13 13.89 -14.00
N LEU A 148 -9.90 12.76 -13.32
CA LEU A 148 -10.94 11.78 -13.00
C LEU A 148 -12.03 12.36 -12.09
N GLY A 149 -11.68 13.29 -11.20
CA GLY A 149 -12.63 14.00 -10.34
C GLY A 149 -13.38 15.15 -11.01
N GLY A 150 -13.14 15.44 -12.30
CA GLY A 150 -13.78 16.55 -13.03
C GLY A 150 -13.15 17.93 -12.78
N ASP A 151 -12.08 18.00 -12.00
CA ASP A 151 -11.46 19.24 -11.49
C ASP A 151 -10.36 19.79 -12.43
N THR A 152 -10.56 19.66 -13.76
CA THR A 152 -9.56 20.00 -14.78
C THR A 152 -9.18 21.50 -14.80
N GLY A 153 -10.07 22.37 -14.33
CA GLY A 153 -9.84 23.81 -14.18
C GLY A 153 -8.83 24.18 -13.08
N ARG A 154 -8.54 23.27 -12.15
CA ARG A 154 -7.64 23.50 -10.99
C ARG A 154 -6.26 22.87 -11.15
N LEU A 155 -5.94 22.31 -12.33
CA LEU A 155 -4.64 21.72 -12.61
C LEU A 155 -3.53 22.76 -12.50
N LYS A 156 -2.49 22.46 -11.73
CA LYS A 156 -1.28 23.29 -11.66
C LYS A 156 -0.51 23.23 -12.98
N ARG A 157 0.41 24.18 -13.20
CA ARG A 157 1.23 24.23 -14.42
C ARG A 157 2.01 22.93 -14.65
N ALA A 158 2.65 22.40 -13.61
CA ALA A 158 3.41 21.15 -13.68
C ALA A 158 2.53 19.93 -13.96
N GLU A 159 1.38 19.85 -13.29
CA GLU A 159 0.36 18.80 -13.49
C GLU A 159 -0.19 18.80 -14.91
N ARG A 160 -0.56 19.99 -15.42
CA ARG A 160 -1.02 20.17 -16.79
C ARG A 160 0.05 19.73 -17.79
N ALA A 161 1.30 20.11 -17.58
CA ALA A 161 2.41 19.69 -18.43
C ALA A 161 2.64 18.17 -18.39
N ALA A 162 2.40 17.51 -17.25
CA ALA A 162 2.57 16.07 -17.10
C ALA A 162 1.51 15.25 -17.86
N VAL A 163 0.25 15.73 -17.93
CA VAL A 163 -0.84 15.03 -18.62
C VAL A 163 -1.06 15.48 -20.07
N GLU A 164 -0.47 16.60 -20.48
CA GLU A 164 -0.61 17.15 -21.84
C GLU A 164 -0.28 16.13 -22.94
N PRO A 165 0.81 15.33 -22.85
CA PRO A 165 1.12 14.31 -23.85
C PRO A 165 0.08 13.18 -23.97
N PHE A 166 -0.75 13.01 -22.94
CA PHE A 166 -1.76 11.96 -22.83
C PHE A 166 -3.17 12.46 -23.17
N ARG A 167 -3.32 13.74 -23.50
CA ARG A 167 -4.61 14.27 -23.96
C ARG A 167 -4.96 13.62 -25.29
N HIS A 168 -6.03 12.84 -25.28
CA HIS A 168 -6.63 12.38 -26.52
C HIS A 168 -7.05 13.61 -27.32
N ARG A 169 -6.46 13.82 -28.50
CA ARG A 169 -7.09 14.67 -29.53
C ARG A 169 -8.37 13.93 -29.87
N GLN A 170 -9.53 14.39 -29.38
CA GLN A 170 -10.75 14.01 -30.07
C GLN A 170 -10.53 14.41 -31.53
N ALA A 171 -10.61 13.44 -32.43
CA ALA A 171 -10.68 13.75 -33.84
C ALA A 171 -11.83 14.76 -33.98
N GLU A 172 -11.53 15.94 -34.51
CA GLU A 172 -12.56 16.76 -35.11
C GLU A 172 -13.17 15.92 -36.24
N ALA A 173 -14.24 15.22 -35.90
CA ALA A 173 -15.05 14.44 -36.81
C ALA A 173 -16.50 14.87 -36.60
N ALA A 174 -16.80 16.09 -37.05
CA ALA A 174 -18.06 16.52 -37.64
C ALA A 174 -18.04 18.05 -37.79
N GLY A 175 -17.64 18.55 -38.96
CA GLY A 175 -17.75 19.99 -39.22
C GLY A 175 -17.09 20.52 -40.49
N GLU A 176 -16.99 19.74 -41.57
CA GLU A 176 -16.67 20.33 -42.88
C GLU A 176 -17.28 19.49 -44.00
N ALA A 177 -18.47 19.92 -44.45
CA ALA A 177 -19.00 19.93 -45.82
C ALA A 177 -20.50 20.24 -45.78
#